data_AF-A0A7G6VZU5-F1
#
_entry.id   AF-A0A7G6VZU5-F1
#
_cell.length_a   1.000
_cell.length_b   1.000
_cell.length_c   1.000
_cell.angle_alpha   90.00
_cell.angle_beta   90.00
_cell.angle_gamma   90.00
#
_symmetry.space_group_name_H-M   'P 1'
#
loop_
_entity.id
_entity.type
_entity.pdbx_description
1 polymer ?
#
loop_
_entity_poly.entity_id
_entity_poly.type
_entity_poly.pdbx_seq_one_letter_code
_entity_poly.pdbx_strand_id
1 'polypeptide(L)' 'MIKILTAATVHGLDALELAAAEALAQAVTSADVVLNILARQRLAPMEPSIATPEHLQLMIDPAADAGRYDRLLPASRAA' A
#
# COMPACT_ATOMS: atom_id res chain seq x y z
N MET A 1 -22.16 -5.20 -2.09
CA MET A 1 -21.52 -6.44 -1.58
C MET A 1 -20.77 -6.12 -0.30
N ILE A 2 -20.97 -6.88 0.77
CA ILE A 2 -20.68 -6.50 2.16
C ILE A 2 -19.22 -6.82 2.57
N LYS A 3 -18.23 -6.28 1.84
CA LYS A 3 -16.82 -6.72 1.92
C LYS A 3 -16.24 -6.65 3.34
N ILE A 4 -16.53 -5.57 4.07
CA ILE A 4 -16.00 -5.34 5.43
C ILE A 4 -16.56 -6.35 6.43
N LEU A 5 -17.88 -6.62 6.40
CA LEU A 5 -18.49 -7.56 7.33
C LEU A 5 -18.04 -9.00 7.05
N THR A 6 -17.75 -9.34 5.80
CA THR A 6 -17.12 -10.64 5.46
C THR A 6 -15.70 -10.74 6.01
N ALA A 7 -14.92 -9.66 6.02
CA ALA A 7 -13.57 -9.67 6.60
C ALA A 7 -13.59 -9.81 8.12
N ALA A 8 -14.60 -9.25 8.79
CA ALA A 8 -14.76 -9.35 10.25
C ALA A 8 -14.87 -10.80 10.75
N THR A 9 -15.43 -11.72 9.95
CA THR A 9 -15.54 -13.14 10.35
C THR A 9 -14.20 -13.87 10.36
N VAL A 10 -13.20 -13.35 9.66
CA VAL A 10 -11.85 -13.94 9.57
C VAL A 10 -10.88 -13.24 10.51
N HIS A 11 -11.00 -11.92 10.63
CA HIS A 11 -10.02 -11.07 11.32
C HIS A 11 -10.45 -10.59 12.70
N GLY A 12 -11.72 -10.77 13.05
CA GLY A 12 -12.30 -10.17 14.25
C GLY A 12 -12.62 -8.69 14.07
N LEU A 13 -13.44 -8.17 14.99
CA LEU A 13 -13.88 -6.78 14.96
C LEU A 13 -12.78 -5.81 15.41
N ASP A 14 -11.96 -6.19 16.38
CA ASP A 14 -10.91 -5.32 16.94
C ASP A 14 -9.87 -4.92 15.89
N ALA A 15 -9.38 -5.88 15.10
CA ALA A 15 -8.43 -5.61 14.01
C ALA A 15 -9.06 -4.71 12.94
N LEU A 16 -10.35 -4.91 12.66
CA LEU A 16 -11.09 -4.12 11.69
C LEU A 16 -11.31 -2.69 12.17
N GLU A 17 -11.63 -2.50 13.45
CA GLU A 17 -11.79 -1.18 14.05
C GLU A 17 -10.48 -0.39 14.01
N LEU A 18 -9.36 -1.04 14.31
CA LEU A 18 -8.03 -0.43 14.21
C LEU A 18 -7.72 0.00 12.77
N ALA A 19 -8.00 -0.87 11.79
CA ALA A 19 -7.78 -0.57 10.38
C ALA A 19 -8.71 0.55 9.87
N ALA A 20 -9.95 0.60 10.35
CA ALA A 20 -10.89 1.67 10.02
C ALA A 20 -10.45 3.01 10.62
N ALA A 21 -9.97 3.02 11.86
CA ALA A 21 -9.41 4.20 12.49
C ALA A 21 -8.19 4.74 11.74
N GLU A 22 -7.30 3.85 11.27
CA GLU A 22 -6.14 4.24 10.46
C GLU A 22 -6.56 4.84 9.10
N ALA A 23 -7.55 4.23 8.42
CA ALA A 23 -8.06 4.76 7.15
C ALA A 23 -8.69 6.16 7.33
N LEU A 24 -9.43 6.36 8.43
CA LEU A 24 -9.99 7.65 8.79
C LEU A 24 -8.90 8.69 9.11
N ALA A 25 -7.84 8.30 9.80
CA ALA A 25 -6.69 9.17 10.06
C ALA A 25 -5.98 9.61 8.76
N GLN A 26 -6.03 8.79 7.71
CA GLN A 26 -5.56 9.12 6.36
C GLN A 26 -6.58 9.91 5.53
N ALA A 27 -7.73 10.29 6.12
CA ALA A 27 -8.85 10.95 5.44
C ALA A 27 -9.42 10.15 4.25
N VAL A 28 -9.33 8.81 4.28
CA VAL A 28 -9.85 7.93 3.23
C VAL A 28 -10.91 6.98 3.78
N THR A 29 -12.16 7.16 3.34
CA THR A 29 -13.28 6.28 3.68
C THR A 29 -13.59 5.33 2.52
N SER A 30 -12.72 4.34 2.31
CA SER A 30 -12.91 3.29 1.30
C SER A 30 -12.78 1.91 1.92
N ALA A 31 -13.74 1.02 1.61
CA ALA A 31 -13.68 -0.37 2.05
C ALA A 31 -12.42 -1.08 1.57
N ASP A 32 -11.95 -0.77 0.35
CA ASP A 32 -10.74 -1.41 -0.19
C ASP A 32 -9.48 -0.94 0.55
N VAL A 33 -9.47 0.29 1.08
CA VAL A 33 -8.36 0.82 1.90
C VAL A 33 -8.32 0.16 3.27
N VAL A 34 -9.48 0.04 3.94
CA VAL A 34 -9.58 -0.67 5.23
C VAL A 34 -9.12 -2.12 5.10
N LEU A 35 -9.56 -2.81 4.03
CA LEU A 35 -9.14 -4.19 3.76
C LEU A 35 -7.64 -4.29 3.44
N ASN A 36 -7.07 -3.29 2.77
CA ASN A 36 -5.63 -3.25 2.49
C ASN A 36 -4.82 -3.09 3.78
N ILE A 37 -5.24 -2.18 4.67
CA ILE A 37 -4.62 -1.99 5.99
C ILE A 37 -4.67 -3.29 6.80
N LEU A 38 -5.83 -3.94 6.87
CA LEU A 38 -5.97 -5.26 7.50
C LEU A 38 -5.02 -6.31 6.91
N ALA A 39 -4.91 -6.37 5.58
CA ALA A 39 -4.02 -7.31 4.91
C ALA A 39 -2.55 -7.06 5.27
N ARG A 40 -2.12 -5.80 5.41
CA ARG A 40 -0.76 -5.43 5.81
C ARG A 40 -0.43 -5.83 7.24
N GLN A 41 -1.38 -5.73 8.17
CA GLN A 41 -1.17 -6.17 9.56
C GLN A 41 -0.88 -7.67 9.67
N ARG A 42 -1.34 -8.47 8.68
CA ARG A 42 -1.11 -9.92 8.60
C ARG A 42 0.07 -10.29 7.70
N LEU A 43 0.79 -9.31 7.16
CA LEU A 43 1.93 -9.63 6.31
C LEU A 43 2.95 -10.42 7.14
N ALA A 44 3.55 -11.43 6.53
CA ALA A 44 4.62 -12.17 7.18
C ALA A 44 5.74 -11.20 7.61
N PRO A 45 6.48 -11.52 8.68
CA PRO A 45 7.67 -10.74 9.03
C PRO A 45 8.56 -10.56 7.80
N MET A 46 9.16 -9.37 7.70
CA MET A 46 10.08 -9.06 6.61
C MET A 46 11.12 -10.18 6.50
N GLU A 47 11.23 -10.79 5.33
CA GLU A 47 12.28 -11.76 5.08
C GLU A 47 13.65 -11.09 5.26
N PRO A 48 14.66 -11.82 5.77
CA PRO A 48 15.99 -11.27 5.92
C PRO A 48 16.54 -10.82 4.56
N SER A 49 17.13 -9.62 4.54
CA SER A 49 17.74 -9.09 3.32
C SER A 49 18.86 -9.99 2.84
N ILE A 50 18.81 -10.36 1.56
CA ILE A 50 19.92 -11.01 0.88
C ILE A 50 20.97 -9.94 0.58
N ALA A 51 22.22 -10.16 1.00
CA ALA A 51 23.30 -9.25 0.66
C ALA A 51 23.50 -9.21 -0.86
N THR A 52 23.49 -8.02 -1.45
CA THR A 52 23.74 -7.85 -2.88
C THR A 52 25.18 -8.28 -3.20
N PRO A 53 25.39 -9.23 -4.11
CA PRO A 53 26.74 -9.62 -4.54
C PRO A 53 27.50 -8.43 -5.11
N GLU A 54 28.82 -8.38 -4.90
CA GLU A 54 29.69 -7.27 -5.32
C GLU A 54 29.61 -6.95 -6.82
N HIS A 55 29.45 -7.97 -7.66
CA HIS A 55 29.33 -7.83 -9.11
C HIS A 55 27.94 -7.36 -9.58
N LEU A 56 26.97 -7.24 -8.67
CA LEU A 56 25.62 -6.70 -8.93
C LEU A 56 25.40 -5.32 -8.29
N GLN A 57 26.48 -4.66 -7.87
CA GLN A 57 26.38 -3.27 -7.44
C GLN A 57 26.10 -2.37 -8.64
N LEU A 58 25.14 -1.46 -8.48
CA LEU A 58 24.80 -0.48 -9.52
C LEU A 58 25.95 0.53 -9.64
N MET A 59 26.43 0.74 -10.86
CA MET A 59 27.41 1.80 -11.15
C MET A 59 26.76 3.19 -11.24
N ILE A 60 25.45 3.23 -11.46
CA ILE A 60 24.65 4.44 -11.59
C ILE A 60 23.35 4.21 -10.81
N ASP A 61 23.10 5.05 -9.81
CA ASP A 61 21.88 4.96 -9.02
C ASP A 61 20.64 5.33 -9.86
N PRO A 62 19.51 4.62 -9.69
CA PRO A 62 18.30 4.95 -10.37
C PRO A 62 17.74 6.27 -9.84
N ALA A 63 17.59 7.26 -10.72
CA ALA A 63 16.86 8.47 -10.39
C ALA A 63 15.35 8.20 -10.46
N ALA A 64 14.63 8.41 -9.36
CA ALA A 64 13.18 8.36 -9.33
C ALA A 64 12.57 9.64 -9.96
N ASP A 65 12.69 9.79 -11.27
CA ASP A 65 12.11 10.91 -12.02
C ASP A 65 10.67 10.62 -12.44
N ALA A 66 9.73 10.92 -11.54
CA ALA A 66 8.29 10.85 -11.81
C ALA A 66 7.84 11.87 -12.88
N GLY A 67 8.56 12.99 -13.03
CA GLY A 67 8.25 14.04 -14.01
C GLY A 67 8.35 13.56 -15.46
N ARG A 68 9.13 12.51 -15.70
CA ARG A 68 9.18 11.82 -17.00
C ARG A 68 7.83 11.23 -17.40
N TYR A 69 7.04 10.75 -16.44
CA TYR A 69 5.68 10.25 -16.67
C TYR A 69 4.66 11.38 -16.73
N ASP A 70 4.81 12.42 -15.92
CA ASP A 70 3.89 13.57 -15.92
C ASP A 70 3.83 14.25 -17.30
N ARG A 71 4.94 14.26 -18.04
CA ARG A 71 5.00 14.76 -19.43
C ARG A 71 4.19 13.93 -20.43
N LEU A 72 3.90 12.68 -20.12
CA LEU A 72 3.11 11.79 -20.96
C LEU A 72 1.62 11.81 -20.59
N LEU A 73 1.26 12.38 -19.43
CA LEU A 73 -0.14 12.54 -19.07
C LEU A 73 -0.77 13.57 -20.03
N PRO A 74 -1.85 13.21 -20.75
CA PRO A 74 -2.61 14.18 -21.52
C PRO A 74 -3.02 15.33 -20.60
N ALA A 75 -2.90 16.57 -21.07
CA ALA A 75 -3.35 17.77 -20.37
C ALA A 75 -4.88 17.79 -20.23
N SER A 76 -5.44 16.89 -19.41
CA SER A 76 -6.87 16.74 -19.20
C SER A 76 -7.13 15.78 -18.03
N ARG A 77 -6.94 16.29 -16.81
CA ARG A 77 -7.84 16.05 -15.67
C ARG A 77 -7.58 17.10 -14.59
N ALA A 78 -7.74 18.36 -14.99
CA ALA A 78 -8.00 19.46 -14.07
C ALA A 78 -9.43 19.94 -14.37
N ALA A 79 -10.40 19.25 -13.77
CA ALA A 79 -11.78 19.69 -13.60
C ALA A 79 -12.30 19.05 -12.30
#